data_AF-A0A935WIJ1-F1
#
_entry.id   AF-A0A935WIJ1-F1
#
_cell.length_a   1.000
_cell.length_b   1.000
_cell.length_c   1.000
_cell.angle_alpha   90.00
_cell.angle_beta   90.00
_cell.angle_gamma   90.00
#
_symmetry.space_group_name_H-M   'P 1'
#
loop_
_entity.id
_entity.type
_entity.pdbx_description
1 polymer ?
#
loop_
_entity_poly.entity_id
_entity_poly.type
_entity_poly.pdbx_seq_one_letter_code
_entity_poly.pdbx_strand_id
1 'polypeptide(L)'
;MQANTGASGVVSRGAWHVVEVYLRLNRRGRADGELRIWLDGRLTHDYRALRLDAGAWSLVEWSPTWGGTRYVLPAAQSMDMDDIYVSGR
;
A
#
# COMPACT_ATOMS: atom_id res chain seq x y z
N MET A 1 16.48 -4.87 -7.69
CA MET A 1 15.04 -4.75 -7.38
C MET A 1 14.52 -6.13 -7.05
N GLN A 2 13.87 -6.31 -5.91
CA GLN A 2 13.23 -7.58 -5.57
C GLN A 2 11.94 -7.69 -6.42
N ALA A 3 11.77 -8.80 -7.13
CA ALA A 3 10.57 -9.00 -7.94
C ALA A 3 9.35 -9.15 -7.02
N ASN A 4 8.24 -8.48 -7.34
CA ASN A 4 6.97 -8.71 -6.66
C ASN A 4 6.38 -10.05 -7.13
N THR A 5 6.83 -11.14 -6.53
CA THR A 5 6.34 -12.50 -6.77
C THR A 5 5.30 -12.95 -5.72
N GLY A 6 4.71 -12.01 -4.98
CA GLY A 6 3.68 -12.27 -3.98
C GLY A 6 2.35 -12.70 -4.62
N ALA A 7 1.41 -13.16 -3.79
CA ALA A 7 0.09 -13.56 -4.26
C ALA A 7 -0.68 -12.36 -4.83
N SER A 8 -1.07 -12.42 -6.10
CA SER A 8 -1.80 -11.33 -6.75
C SER A 8 -3.21 -11.16 -6.18
N GLY A 9 -3.69 -9.93 -6.04
CA GLY A 9 -5.09 -9.59 -5.76
C GLY A 9 -5.71 -8.88 -6.97
N VAL A 10 -7.02 -9.05 -7.17
CA VAL A 10 -7.76 -8.38 -8.25
C VAL A 10 -8.66 -7.31 -7.63
N VAL A 11 -8.45 -6.06 -8.04
CA VAL A 11 -9.38 -4.96 -7.74
C VAL A 11 -10.33 -4.83 -8.93
N SER A 12 -11.60 -5.13 -8.70
CA SER A 12 -12.63 -5.09 -9.73
C SER A 12 -13.31 -3.73 -9.77
N ARG A 13 -13.67 -3.25 -10.97
CA ARG A 13 -14.40 -1.98 -11.11
C ARG A 13 -15.83 -2.12 -10.60
N GLY A 14 -16.32 -1.10 -9.90
CA GLY A 14 -17.70 -1.02 -9.42
C GLY A 14 -17.99 -1.85 -8.17
N ALA A 15 -16.97 -2.42 -7.52
CA ALA A 15 -17.08 -3.13 -6.25
C ALA A 15 -16.30 -2.40 -5.16
N TRP A 16 -16.84 -2.42 -3.94
CA TRP A 16 -16.09 -2.05 -2.75
C TRP A 16 -15.07 -3.14 -2.42
N HIS A 17 -13.86 -2.72 -2.06
CA HIS A 17 -12.79 -3.59 -1.63
C HIS A 17 -12.20 -3.06 -0.33
N VAL A 18 -11.84 -3.96 0.58
CA VAL A 18 -11.17 -3.59 1.82
C VAL A 18 -9.67 -3.76 1.63
N VAL A 19 -8.92 -2.68 1.83
CA VAL A 19 -7.45 -2.69 1.80
C VAL A 19 -6.93 -2.43 3.20
N GLU A 20 -6.19 -3.39 3.75
CA GLU A 20 -5.53 -3.24 5.04
C GLU A 20 -4.02 -3.17 4.82
N VAL A 21 -3.37 -2.18 5.45
CA VAL A 21 -1.93 -1.96 5.34
C VAL A 21 -1.32 -1.95 6.74
N TYR A 22 -0.35 -2.84 6.96
CA TYR A 22 0.48 -2.86 8.15
C TYR A 22 1.92 -2.48 7.80
N LEU A 23 2.46 -1.52 8.53
CA LEU A 23 3.82 -1.02 8.38
C LEU A 23 4.54 -1.03 9.72
N ARG A 24 5.75 -1.60 9.74
CA ARG A 24 6.65 -1.54 10.89
C ARG A 24 8.03 -1.03 10.46
N LEU A 25 8.48 0.06 11.08
CA LEU A 25 9.83 0.56 10.87
C LEU A 25 10.89 -0.47 11.28
N ASN A 26 12.03 -0.43 10.60
CA ASN A 26 13.22 -1.14 11.04
C ASN A 26 13.86 -0.44 12.24
N ARG A 27 14.63 -1.21 13.02
CA ARG A 27 15.56 -0.64 13.98
C ARG A 27 16.72 0.02 13.23
N ARG A 28 17.25 1.13 13.77
CA ARG A 28 18.41 1.83 13.18
C ARG A 28 19.55 0.86 12.88
N GLY A 29 20.06 0.92 11.65
CA GLY A 29 21.16 0.09 11.17
C GLY A 29 20.78 -1.36 10.85
N ARG A 30 19.51 -1.75 10.98
CA ARG A 30 19.01 -3.10 10.65
C ARG A 30 18.02 -3.04 9.48
N ALA A 31 17.92 -4.11 8.73
CA ALA A 31 16.90 -4.30 7.70
C ALA A 31 15.87 -5.31 8.24
N ASP A 32 15.05 -4.86 9.20
CA ASP A 32 14.06 -5.70 9.89
C ASP A 32 12.68 -5.02 9.97
N GLY A 33 12.41 -4.10 9.05
CA GLY A 33 11.09 -3.52 8.84
C GLY A 33 10.17 -4.47 8.08
N GLU A 34 8.88 -4.16 8.10
CA GLU A 34 7.83 -4.98 7.51
C GLU A 34 6.79 -4.11 6.79
N LEU A 35 6.30 -4.63 5.67
CA LEU A 35 5.09 -4.16 4.98
C LEU A 35 4.23 -5.39 4.70
N ARG A 36 2.99 -5.37 5.19
CA ARG A 36 1.99 -6.38 4.85
C ARG A 36 0.74 -5.69 4.31
N ILE A 37 0.17 -6.25 3.26
CA ILE A 37 -1.05 -5.74 2.63
C ILE A 37 -2.05 -6.87 2.44
N TRP A 38 -3.27 -6.64 2.90
CA TRP A 38 -4.41 -7.52 2.65
C TRP A 38 -5.40 -6.83 1.72
N LEU A 39 -5.95 -7.62 0.80
CA LEU A 39 -7.07 -7.24 -0.05
C LEU A 39 -8.22 -8.20 0.26
N ASP A 40 -9.35 -7.66 0.67
CA ASP A 40 -10.54 -8.42 1.07
C ASP A 40 -10.20 -9.53 2.09
N GLY A 41 -9.38 -9.18 3.10
CA GLY A 41 -8.93 -10.08 4.17
C GLY A 41 -7.85 -11.08 3.77
N ARG A 42 -7.46 -11.16 2.49
CA ARG A 42 -6.40 -12.07 2.03
C ARG A 42 -5.05 -11.36 1.92
N LEU A 43 -4.02 -11.95 2.54
CA LEU A 43 -2.64 -11.45 2.44
C LEU A 43 -2.15 -11.56 0.98
N THR A 44 -1.85 -10.41 0.37
CA THR A 44 -1.35 -10.32 -1.01
C THR A 44 0.13 -9.99 -1.04
N HIS A 45 0.59 -9.18 -0.09
CA HIS A 45 1.98 -8.75 0.00
C HIS A 45 2.50 -8.95 1.42
N ASP A 46 3.64 -9.62 1.54
CA ASP A 46 4.37 -9.81 2.80
C ASP A 46 5.85 -9.55 2.54
N TYR A 47 6.23 -8.28 2.67
CA TYR A 47 7.61 -7.86 2.52
C TYR A 47 8.25 -7.76 3.90
N ARG A 48 9.36 -8.49 4.05
CA ARG A 48 10.14 -8.55 5.28
C ARG A 48 11.57 -8.13 4.99
N ALA A 49 12.30 -7.88 6.08
CA ALA A 49 13.66 -7.40 6.03
C ALA A 49 13.80 -6.07 5.26
N LEU A 50 12.80 -5.20 5.41
CA LEU A 50 12.84 -3.87 4.81
C LEU A 50 13.75 -2.95 5.62
N ARG A 51 14.42 -2.04 4.93
CA ARG A 51 15.15 -0.93 5.54
C ARG A 51 14.40 0.36 5.20
N LEU A 52 13.50 0.72 6.10
CA LEU A 52 12.66 1.92 6.08
C LEU A 52 13.30 2.97 6.97
N ASP A 53 14.39 3.60 6.50
CA ASP A 53 15.21 4.55 7.28
C ASP A 53 14.45 5.86 7.63
N ALA A 54 13.37 5.76 8.40
CA ALA A 54 12.51 6.84 8.87
C ALA A 54 12.51 6.90 10.39
N GLY A 55 12.46 8.12 10.95
CA GLY A 55 12.50 8.35 12.40
C GLY A 55 11.18 8.01 13.11
N ALA A 56 10.05 8.28 12.45
CA ALA A 56 8.70 7.93 12.88
C ALA A 56 7.75 8.06 11.68
N TRP A 57 6.59 7.41 11.74
CA TRP A 57 5.49 7.70 10.83
C TRP A 57 4.79 8.99 11.27
N SER A 58 4.62 9.96 10.36
CA SER A 58 4.02 11.25 10.67
C SER A 58 2.89 11.68 9.72
N LEU A 59 2.70 10.96 8.62
CA LEU A 59 1.73 11.29 7.59
C LEU A 59 1.14 10.02 7.00
N VAL A 60 -0.18 10.03 6.83
CA VAL A 60 -0.89 9.15 5.90
C VAL A 60 -1.41 10.04 4.80
N GLU A 61 -1.00 9.73 3.56
CA GLU A 61 -1.38 10.50 2.38
C GLU A 61 -2.10 9.58 1.40
N TRP A 62 -3.20 10.07 0.86
CA TRP A 62 -3.89 9.46 -0.25
C TRP A 62 -3.77 10.34 -1.49
N SER A 63 -3.07 9.85 -2.51
CA SER A 63 -2.74 10.59 -3.73
C SER A 63 -3.11 9.78 -4.98
N PRO A 64 -4.40 9.71 -5.36
CA PRO A 64 -4.89 8.90 -6.46
C PRO A 64 -4.57 9.55 -7.80
N THR A 65 -3.32 9.39 -8.22
CA THR A 65 -2.83 9.90 -9.49
C THR A 65 -2.88 8.80 -10.54
N TRP A 66 -3.47 9.10 -11.69
CA TRP A 66 -3.43 8.20 -12.84
C TRP A 66 -2.15 8.42 -13.64
N GLY A 67 -1.40 7.34 -13.87
CA GLY A 67 -0.29 7.31 -14.81
C GLY A 67 1.01 7.93 -14.29
N GLY A 68 1.66 8.68 -15.16
CA GLY A 68 3.01 9.24 -15.06
C GLY A 68 3.25 10.15 -16.26
N THR A 69 4.47 10.60 -16.51
CA THR A 69 4.76 11.71 -17.46
C THR A 69 4.36 11.49 -18.93
N ARG A 70 3.91 10.30 -19.34
CA ARG A 70 3.61 9.96 -20.75
C ARG A 70 2.24 9.29 -20.97
N TYR A 71 1.36 9.30 -19.98
CA TYR A 71 0.06 8.63 -20.10
C TYR A 71 -1.05 9.63 -20.41
N VAL A 72 -1.91 9.25 -21.36
CA VAL A 72 -3.16 9.96 -21.66
C VAL A 72 -4.30 9.22 -20.97
N LEU A 73 -5.14 9.95 -20.27
CA LEU A 73 -6.33 9.40 -19.63
C LEU A 73 -7.48 9.36 -20.66
N PRO A 74 -7.95 8.17 -21.09
CA PRO A 74 -8.89 8.07 -22.21
C PRO A 74 -10.35 8.37 -21.83
N ALA A 75 -10.66 8.42 -20.54
CA ALA A 75 -11.99 8.69 -20.02
C ALA A 75 -11.89 9.24 -18.59
N ALA A 76 -12.89 10.01 -18.17
CA ALA A 76 -13.03 10.40 -16.77
C ALA A 76 -13.06 9.16 -15.86
N GLN A 77 -12.42 9.26 -14.71
CA GLN A 77 -12.38 8.20 -13.70
C GLN A 77 -12.76 8.79 -12.35
N SER A 78 -13.46 7.99 -11.56
CA SER A 78 -13.80 8.28 -10.18
C SER A 78 -13.44 7.08 -9.31
N MET A 79 -13.30 7.34 -8.02
CA MET A 79 -13.11 6.34 -6.99
C MET A 79 -13.67 6.93 -5.71
N ASP A 80 -14.34 6.06 -4.96
CA ASP A 80 -14.90 6.39 -3.65
C ASP A 80 -14.03 5.74 -2.57
N MET A 81 -13.95 6.40 -1.42
CA MET A 81 -13.30 5.89 -0.21
C MET A 81 -14.21 6.16 0.97
N ASP A 82 -14.33 5.17 1.85
CA ASP A 82 -15.06 5.29 3.11
C ASP A 82 -14.36 4.41 4.16
N ASP A 83 -14.76 4.54 5.43
CA ASP A 83 -14.29 3.70 6.54
C ASP A 83 -12.76 3.69 6.69
N ILE A 84 -12.16 4.89 6.74
CA ILE A 84 -10.71 5.07 6.90
C ILE A 84 -10.34 5.03 8.38
N TYR A 85 -9.59 4.01 8.78
CA TYR A 85 -9.04 3.87 10.12
C TYR A 85 -7.52 3.91 10.07
N VAL A 86 -6.92 4.74 10.92
CA VAL A 86 -5.46 4.80 11.11
C VAL A 86 -5.15 4.59 12.57
N SER A 87 -4.26 3.65 12.85
CA SER A 87 -3.78 3.40 14.20
C SER A 87 -2.26 3.19 14.18
N GLY A 88 -1.62 3.59 15.25
CA GLY A 88 -0.18 3.45 15.46
C GLY A 88 0.14 3.54 16.93
N ARG A 89 1.34 3.10 17.30
CA ARG A 89 1.89 3.24 18.64
C ARG A 89 3.23 3.96 18.56
#